data_AF-A0A3D6DM50-F1
#
_entry.id   AF-A0A3D6DM50-F1
#
_cell.length_a   1.000
_cell.length_b   1.000
_cell.length_c   1.000
_cell.angle_alpha   90.00
_cell.angle_beta   90.00
_cell.angle_gamma   90.00
#
_symmetry.space_group_name_H-M   'P 1'
#
loop_
_entity.id
_entity.type
_entity.pdbx_description
1 polymer ?
#
loop_
_entity_poly.entity_id
_entity_poly.type
_entity_poly.pdbx_seq_one_letter_code
_entity_poly.pdbx_strand_id
1 'polypeptide(L)'
;MKKERVIVGLSGGVDSSIAAHLLIAQGYDVIGLFMKNWHDTSVTLSDECPWLEDSNDAMLVAEKLGIPYQTVDLSREYKERIVDYMFDEYAAGRTPNPDVLCNREIKFDVFLKIALSLGADYVATGHYCQKDTLQTQEGQTLYRLISGADGNKDQSYFLCQLTQEQLSKTLFPIGHLEKSAVRAMARELGLVTAEKKDSQGLCFIGKVSLPDFLQQQLQPKNGNIIEIPQTYYKDSEEEVDLPAQSQQIRYQFSDGKIVGTHQGAHFFTIGQRKGLAVGGTPDPLFVIDTDVEENIVYVGQGKNHTGLLRKALKVNIQDVHWVRDDLKIPDGETLEVMARIRYRQPLQKATIYPRVDAFYVLFEAPQSAITPGQFVAWYQEEELLGSGVIA
;
A
#
# COMPACT_ATOMS: atom_id res chain seq x y z
N MET A 1 35.59 -17.46 7.31
CA MET A 1 34.98 -16.68 6.20
C MET A 1 34.39 -15.42 6.80
N LYS A 2 34.44 -14.28 6.09
CA LYS A 2 33.76 -13.05 6.54
C LYS A 2 32.26 -13.33 6.56
N LYS A 3 31.58 -13.08 7.68
CA LYS A 3 30.11 -13.18 7.73
C LYS A 3 29.53 -12.08 6.84
N GLU A 4 28.53 -12.42 6.03
CA GLU A 4 27.76 -11.42 5.29
C GLU A 4 27.03 -10.51 6.29
N ARG A 5 27.05 -9.22 6.01
CA ARG A 5 26.46 -8.20 6.88
C ARG A 5 25.04 -7.85 6.43
N VAL A 6 24.12 -7.85 7.39
CA VAL A 6 22.72 -7.50 7.15
C VAL A 6 22.32 -6.34 8.06
N ILE A 7 21.81 -5.26 7.46
CA ILE A 7 21.19 -4.17 8.21
C ILE A 7 19.67 -4.40 8.24
N VAL A 8 19.13 -4.57 9.44
CA VAL A 8 17.71 -4.85 9.66
C VAL A 8 17.01 -3.54 10.03
N GLY A 9 15.95 -3.19 9.29
CA GLY A 9 15.06 -2.10 9.66
C GLY A 9 14.26 -2.48 10.91
N LEU A 10 14.70 -2.02 12.09
CA LEU A 10 14.01 -2.24 13.36
C LEU A 10 13.00 -1.11 13.57
N SER A 11 11.71 -1.41 13.52
CA SER A 11 10.65 -0.40 13.63
C SER A 11 10.07 -0.29 15.05
N GLY A 12 10.65 -0.98 16.04
CA GLY A 12 10.04 -1.15 17.36
C GLY A 12 8.84 -2.12 17.38
N GLY A 13 8.63 -2.88 16.30
CA GLY A 13 7.58 -3.88 16.17
C GLY A 13 8.12 -5.32 16.25
N VAL A 14 7.25 -6.25 16.68
CA VAL A 14 7.61 -7.67 16.90
C VAL A 14 8.18 -8.35 15.65
N ASP A 15 7.70 -7.96 14.47
CA ASP A 15 8.07 -8.58 13.19
C ASP A 15 9.53 -8.32 12.84
N SER A 16 9.96 -7.06 12.96
CA SER A 16 11.37 -6.69 12.77
C SER A 16 12.29 -7.29 13.83
N SER A 17 11.80 -7.45 15.07
CA SER A 17 12.57 -8.05 16.16
C SER A 17 12.88 -9.52 15.89
N ILE A 18 11.88 -10.29 15.44
CA ILE A 18 12.07 -11.70 15.08
C ILE A 18 12.84 -11.84 13.78
N ALA A 19 12.66 -10.95 12.81
CA ALA A 19 13.48 -10.95 11.61
C ALA A 19 14.98 -10.82 11.95
N ALA A 20 15.35 -9.90 12.86
CA ALA A 20 16.73 -9.77 13.33
C ALA A 20 17.23 -11.03 14.06
N HIS A 21 16.41 -11.59 14.96
CA HIS A 21 16.75 -12.82 15.67
C HIS A 21 17.05 -13.99 14.72
N LEU A 22 16.20 -14.21 13.71
CA LEU A 22 16.37 -15.30 12.75
C LEU A 22 17.64 -15.13 11.91
N LEU A 23 18.00 -13.90 11.54
CA LEU A 23 19.24 -13.63 10.81
C LEU A 23 20.49 -13.91 11.67
N ILE A 24 20.45 -13.58 12.96
CA ILE A 24 21.52 -13.93 13.90
C ILE A 24 21.65 -15.45 13.98
N ALA A 25 20.54 -16.18 14.11
CA ALA A 25 20.52 -17.64 14.16
C ALA A 25 21.04 -18.29 12.86
N GLN A 26 20.83 -17.64 11.71
CA GLN A 26 21.38 -18.05 10.41
C GLN A 26 22.87 -17.71 10.25
N GLY A 27 23.47 -16.98 11.19
CA GLY A 27 24.91 -16.73 11.24
C GLY A 27 25.38 -15.42 10.61
N TYR A 28 24.47 -14.53 10.19
CA TYR A 28 24.80 -13.22 9.63
C TYR A 28 25.45 -12.28 10.68
N ASP A 29 26.18 -11.28 10.20
CA ASP A 29 26.60 -10.11 10.98
C ASP A 29 25.47 -9.07 10.94
N VAL A 30 24.68 -8.98 12.01
CA VAL A 30 23.43 -8.20 12.03
C VAL A 30 23.60 -6.87 12.74
N ILE A 31 23.14 -5.79 12.11
CA ILE A 31 23.05 -4.45 12.69
C ILE A 31 21.60 -3.98 12.62
N GLY A 32 21.06 -3.48 13.72
CA GLY A 32 19.74 -2.87 13.77
C GLY A 32 19.81 -1.38 13.39
N LEU A 33 18.88 -0.94 12.55
CA LEU A 33 18.75 0.47 12.18
C LEU A 33 17.29 0.91 12.25
N PHE A 34 17.04 2.00 12.98
CA PHE A 34 15.72 2.61 13.11
C PHE A 34 15.61 3.87 12.25
N MET A 35 14.55 3.97 11.46
CA MET A 35 14.31 5.10 10.56
C MET A 35 13.33 6.09 11.21
N LYS A 36 13.80 7.30 11.50
CA LYS A 36 12.95 8.42 11.91
C LYS A 36 12.41 9.09 10.65
N ASN A 37 11.24 8.63 10.19
CA ASN A 37 10.65 9.03 8.91
C ASN A 37 9.79 10.29 8.99
N TRP A 38 9.17 10.60 10.12
CA TRP A 38 8.32 11.79 10.22
C TRP A 38 8.27 12.26 11.66
N HIS A 39 8.41 13.58 11.82
CA HIS A 39 8.17 14.25 13.09
C HIS A 39 7.63 15.63 12.74
N ASP A 40 6.32 15.80 12.88
CA ASP A 40 5.73 17.12 12.76
C ASP A 40 5.61 17.73 14.14
N THR A 41 6.43 18.74 14.42
CA THR A 41 6.39 19.48 15.68
C THR A 41 5.25 20.51 15.73
N SER A 42 4.50 20.69 14.64
CA SER A 42 3.46 21.72 14.52
C SER A 42 2.03 21.22 14.76
N VAL A 43 1.78 19.91 14.73
CA VAL A 43 0.42 19.33 14.66
C VAL A 43 0.03 18.49 15.87
N THR A 44 0.96 18.21 16.77
CA THR A 44 0.64 17.49 18.00
C THR A 44 0.33 18.49 19.11
N LEU A 45 -0.97 18.67 19.40
CA LEU A 45 -1.45 19.23 20.69
C LEU A 45 -0.99 18.40 21.91
N SER A 46 -0.38 17.23 21.67
CA SER A 46 0.30 16.39 22.66
C SER A 46 1.81 16.48 22.49
N ASP A 47 2.55 16.77 23.54
CA ASP A 47 4.03 16.71 23.59
C ASP A 47 4.63 15.30 23.38
N GLU A 48 3.84 14.32 22.90
CA GLU A 48 4.27 12.94 22.67
C GLU A 48 4.77 12.75 21.24
N CYS A 49 6.09 12.59 21.07
CA CYS A 49 6.70 12.15 19.82
C CYS A 49 6.54 10.63 19.65
N PRO A 50 5.64 10.13 18.77
CA PRO A 50 5.31 8.69 18.73
C PRO A 50 6.50 7.80 18.36
N TRP A 51 7.43 8.31 17.55
CA TRP A 51 8.62 7.58 17.12
C TRP A 51 9.61 7.30 18.26
N LEU A 52 9.55 8.05 19.36
CA LEU A 52 10.50 7.91 20.48
C LEU A 52 10.27 6.58 21.21
N GLU A 53 9.00 6.22 21.45
CA GLU A 53 8.63 4.94 22.06
C GLU A 53 9.06 3.77 21.16
N ASP A 54 8.78 3.85 19.85
CA ASP A 54 9.16 2.82 18.89
C ASP A 54 10.68 2.66 18.78
N SER A 55 11.43 3.78 18.79
CA SER A 55 12.90 3.76 18.80
C SER A 55 13.46 3.15 20.09
N ASN A 56 12.84 3.44 21.25
CA ASN A 56 13.26 2.85 22.52
C ASN A 56 13.03 1.33 22.53
N ASP A 57 11.87 0.87 22.04
CA ASP A 57 11.60 -0.56 21.91
C ASP A 57 12.60 -1.25 20.97
N ALA A 58 12.93 -0.61 19.84
CA ALA A 58 13.92 -1.12 18.90
C ALA A 58 15.32 -1.23 19.53
N MET A 59 15.72 -0.23 20.33
CA MET A 59 16.97 -0.23 21.06
C MET A 59 17.03 -1.37 22.10
N LEU A 60 15.96 -1.55 22.89
CA LEU A 60 15.87 -2.63 23.89
C LEU A 60 15.93 -4.02 23.25
N VAL A 61 15.30 -4.18 22.08
CA VAL A 61 15.41 -5.41 21.28
C VAL A 61 16.85 -5.62 20.81
N ALA A 62 17.50 -4.59 20.28
CA ALA A 62 18.89 -4.70 19.82
C ALA A 62 19.85 -5.06 20.95
N GLU A 63 19.69 -4.45 22.14
CA GLU A 63 20.46 -4.78 23.34
C GLU A 63 20.24 -6.24 23.77
N LYS A 64 18.98 -6.68 23.82
CA LYS A 64 18.60 -8.06 24.16
C LYS A 64 19.18 -9.09 23.19
N LEU A 65 19.26 -8.75 21.91
CA LEU A 65 19.84 -9.59 20.85
C LEU A 65 21.36 -9.46 20.73
N GLY A 66 21.98 -8.52 21.45
CA GLY A 66 23.42 -8.29 21.41
C GLY A 66 23.94 -7.74 20.07
N ILE A 67 23.13 -6.94 19.35
CA ILE A 67 23.49 -6.35 18.05
C ILE A 67 23.68 -4.83 18.15
N PRO A 68 24.56 -4.24 17.32
CA PRO A 68 24.66 -2.79 17.23
C PRO A 68 23.34 -2.15 16.78
N TYR A 69 23.06 -0.96 17.29
CA TYR A 69 21.85 -0.19 17.00
C TYR A 69 22.21 1.22 16.56
N GLN A 70 21.56 1.72 15.50
CA GLN A 70 21.69 3.09 15.05
C GLN A 70 20.33 3.67 14.66
N THR A 71 20.22 4.99 14.75
CA THR A 71 19.07 5.75 14.25
C THR A 71 19.50 6.59 13.05
N VAL A 72 18.60 6.76 12.09
CA VAL A 72 18.81 7.69 10.97
C VAL A 72 17.56 8.53 10.77
N ASP A 73 17.76 9.83 10.55
CA ASP A 73 16.67 10.75 10.23
C ASP A 73 16.47 10.78 8.72
N LEU A 74 15.29 10.33 8.27
CA LEU A 74 14.87 10.33 6.86
C LEU A 74 13.69 11.29 6.64
N SER A 75 13.43 12.19 7.59
CA SER A 75 12.21 13.00 7.58
C SER A 75 12.11 13.93 6.38
N ARG A 76 13.24 14.45 5.88
CA ARG A 76 13.26 15.29 4.69
C ARG A 76 12.86 14.49 3.45
N GLU A 77 13.53 13.37 3.20
CA GLU A 77 13.25 12.50 2.05
C GLU A 77 11.82 11.94 2.12
N TYR A 78 11.34 11.61 3.32
CA TYR A 78 9.97 11.16 3.54
C TYR A 78 8.94 12.25 3.25
N LYS A 79 9.20 13.48 3.70
CA LYS A 79 8.34 14.63 3.41
C LYS A 79 8.17 14.79 1.90
N GLU A 80 9.29 14.94 1.22
CA GLU A 80 9.34 15.28 -0.21
C GLU A 80 8.73 14.17 -1.07
N ARG A 81 9.00 12.89 -0.75
CA ARG A 81 8.62 11.76 -1.62
C ARG A 81 7.27 11.14 -1.27
N ILE A 82 6.83 11.26 -0.02
CA ILE A 82 5.61 10.58 0.47
C ILE A 82 4.54 11.57 0.88
N VAL A 83 4.87 12.52 1.75
CA VAL A 83 3.87 13.44 2.33
C VAL A 83 3.39 14.44 1.31
N ASP A 84 4.32 15.12 0.62
CA ASP A 84 3.97 16.13 -0.39
C ASP A 84 3.20 15.48 -1.55
N TYR A 85 3.66 14.32 -2.05
CA TYR A 85 2.91 13.51 -3.02
C TYR A 85 1.49 13.16 -2.54
N MET A 86 1.35 12.74 -1.28
CA MET A 86 0.04 12.40 -0.74
C MET A 86 -0.91 13.60 -0.74
N PHE A 87 -0.44 14.79 -0.38
CA PHE A 87 -1.24 16.01 -0.44
C PHE A 87 -1.66 16.37 -1.87
N ASP A 88 -0.73 16.28 -2.83
CA ASP A 88 -1.02 16.56 -4.25
C ASP A 88 -2.10 15.63 -4.80
N GLU A 89 -2.05 14.35 -4.44
CA GLU A 89 -3.03 13.34 -4.88
C GLU A 89 -4.41 13.59 -4.28
N TYR A 90 -4.51 13.87 -2.98
CA TYR A 90 -5.78 14.20 -2.36
C TYR A 90 -6.35 15.52 -2.90
N ALA A 91 -5.50 16.52 -3.16
CA ALA A 91 -5.91 17.77 -3.81
C ALA A 91 -6.50 17.51 -5.21
N ALA A 92 -5.97 16.53 -5.93
CA ALA A 92 -6.48 16.07 -7.22
C ALA A 92 -7.68 15.11 -7.15
N GLY A 93 -8.23 14.85 -5.94
CA GLY A 93 -9.36 13.93 -5.76
C GLY A 93 -9.03 12.45 -5.91
N ARG A 94 -7.74 12.09 -5.88
CA ARG A 94 -7.24 10.72 -5.92
C ARG A 94 -6.96 10.23 -4.50
N THR A 95 -7.00 8.91 -4.28
CA THR A 95 -6.64 8.31 -2.99
C THR A 95 -5.33 7.52 -3.15
N PRO A 96 -4.18 8.09 -2.77
CA PRO A 96 -2.88 7.45 -2.92
C PRO A 96 -2.70 6.28 -1.94
N ASN A 97 -1.71 5.42 -2.22
CA ASN A 97 -1.23 4.43 -1.25
C ASN A 97 0.20 4.77 -0.79
N PRO A 98 0.37 5.56 0.29
CA PRO A 98 1.68 6.02 0.74
C PRO A 98 2.56 4.89 1.30
N ASP A 99 2.00 3.76 1.71
CA ASP A 99 2.78 2.62 2.22
C ASP A 99 3.53 1.90 1.08
N VAL A 100 2.90 1.76 -0.11
CA VAL A 100 3.58 1.24 -1.31
C VAL A 100 4.77 2.16 -1.68
N LEU A 101 4.55 3.47 -1.68
CA LEU A 101 5.58 4.45 -1.98
C LEU A 101 6.68 4.49 -0.92
N CYS A 102 6.33 4.41 0.37
CA CYS A 102 7.30 4.34 1.46
C CYS A 102 8.24 3.14 1.29
N ASN A 103 7.72 1.98 0.87
CA ASN A 103 8.59 0.84 0.57
C ASN A 103 9.50 1.16 -0.62
N ARG A 104 8.95 1.60 -1.76
CA ARG A 104 9.73 1.89 -2.97
C ARG A 104 10.81 2.95 -2.75
N GLU A 105 10.45 4.07 -2.16
CA GLU A 105 11.24 5.30 -2.09
C GLU A 105 12.08 5.45 -0.83
N ILE A 106 11.65 4.84 0.28
CA ILE A 106 12.31 5.03 1.59
C ILE A 106 12.97 3.74 2.03
N LYS A 107 12.19 2.66 2.25
CA LYS A 107 12.74 1.42 2.81
C LYS A 107 13.64 0.66 1.86
N PHE A 108 13.38 0.69 0.55
CA PHE A 108 14.18 -0.07 -0.42
C PHE A 108 14.98 0.82 -1.37
N ASP A 109 14.93 2.14 -1.21
CA ASP A 109 15.83 3.06 -1.89
C ASP A 109 16.77 3.76 -0.90
N VAL A 110 16.29 4.75 -0.15
CA VAL A 110 17.13 5.55 0.76
C VAL A 110 17.78 4.70 1.86
N PHE A 111 17.00 3.86 2.54
CA PHE A 111 17.51 2.95 3.58
C PHE A 111 18.51 1.93 3.01
N LEU A 112 18.22 1.37 1.84
CA LEU A 112 19.14 0.45 1.15
C LEU A 112 20.47 1.13 0.85
N LYS A 113 20.45 2.34 0.28
CA LYS A 113 21.66 3.12 -0.02
C LYS A 113 22.48 3.41 1.24
N ILE A 114 21.82 3.81 2.33
CA ILE A 114 22.48 4.03 3.63
C ILE A 114 23.11 2.73 4.13
N ALA A 115 22.37 1.61 4.10
CA ALA A 115 22.87 0.33 4.56
C ALA A 115 24.10 -0.14 3.77
N LEU A 116 24.08 -0.02 2.44
CA LEU A 116 25.23 -0.33 1.59
C LEU A 116 26.44 0.56 1.90
N SER A 117 26.22 1.85 2.18
CA SER A 117 27.29 2.77 2.58
C SER A 117 27.95 2.42 3.93
N LEU A 118 27.20 1.73 4.80
CA LEU A 118 27.69 1.18 6.08
C LEU A 118 28.34 -0.20 5.91
N GLY A 119 28.50 -0.67 4.67
CA GLY A 119 29.15 -1.93 4.32
C GLY A 119 28.27 -3.17 4.51
N ALA A 120 26.94 -3.02 4.45
CA ALA A 120 26.04 -4.16 4.40
C ALA A 120 26.08 -4.86 3.03
N ASP A 121 25.91 -6.17 3.05
CA ASP A 121 25.71 -6.98 1.85
C ASP A 121 24.21 -7.04 1.49
N TYR A 122 23.34 -7.01 2.51
CA TYR A 122 21.88 -7.01 2.38
C TYR A 122 21.19 -6.08 3.38
N VAL A 123 19.94 -5.72 3.07
CA VAL A 123 18.97 -5.21 4.02
C VAL A 123 17.92 -6.25 4.35
N ALA A 124 17.34 -6.17 5.54
CA ALA A 124 16.20 -6.99 5.90
C ALA A 124 15.10 -6.19 6.57
N THR A 125 13.87 -6.69 6.42
CA THR A 125 12.68 -6.09 7.02
C THR A 125 11.77 -7.18 7.57
N GLY A 126 10.89 -6.81 8.50
CA GLY A 126 9.85 -7.69 9.03
C GLY A 126 8.61 -7.77 8.14
N HIS A 127 8.75 -7.76 6.80
CA HIS A 127 7.60 -7.93 5.91
C HIS A 127 7.23 -9.41 5.75
N TYR A 128 5.92 -9.68 5.72
CA TYR A 128 5.33 -10.98 5.45
C TYR A 128 5.26 -11.24 3.94
N CYS A 129 6.42 -11.49 3.36
CA CYS A 129 6.60 -11.86 1.95
C CYS A 129 7.85 -12.73 1.84
N GLN A 130 7.94 -13.50 0.78
CA GLN A 130 9.06 -14.41 0.54
C GLN A 130 9.83 -13.95 -0.70
N LYS A 131 11.11 -14.33 -0.76
CA LYS A 131 11.95 -14.10 -1.94
C LYS A 131 12.48 -15.43 -2.41
N ASP A 132 12.30 -15.73 -3.68
CA ASP A 132 12.84 -16.91 -4.35
C ASP A 132 13.79 -16.47 -5.48
N THR A 133 14.62 -17.39 -5.98
CA THR A 133 15.57 -17.13 -7.06
C THR A 133 15.37 -18.11 -8.20
N LEU A 134 15.31 -17.59 -9.42
CA LEU A 134 15.27 -18.38 -10.65
C LEU A 134 16.57 -18.16 -11.44
N GLN A 135 17.12 -19.22 -12.01
CA GLN A 135 18.21 -19.11 -12.99
C GLN A 135 17.62 -19.10 -14.40
N THR A 136 17.95 -18.07 -15.18
CA THR A 136 17.56 -18.03 -16.60
C THR A 136 18.41 -19.00 -17.41
N GLN A 137 17.97 -19.33 -18.63
CA GLN A 137 18.77 -20.14 -19.56
C GLN A 137 20.12 -19.49 -19.91
N GLU A 138 20.21 -18.16 -19.77
CA GLU A 138 21.41 -17.36 -20.00
C GLU A 138 22.31 -17.25 -18.77
N GLY A 139 21.96 -17.91 -17.65
CA GLY A 139 22.74 -17.91 -16.41
C GLY A 139 22.57 -16.66 -15.54
N GLN A 140 21.59 -15.81 -15.84
CA GLN A 140 21.23 -14.66 -15.00
C GLN A 140 20.34 -15.12 -13.85
N THR A 141 20.59 -14.60 -12.65
CA THR A 141 19.72 -14.80 -11.50
C THR A 141 18.60 -13.75 -11.51
N LEU A 142 17.35 -14.22 -11.52
CA LEU A 142 16.16 -13.41 -11.30
C LEU A 142 15.63 -13.64 -9.88
N TYR A 143 15.10 -12.58 -9.28
CA TYR A 143 14.53 -12.60 -7.95
C TYR A 143 13.01 -12.51 -8.03
N ARG A 144 12.33 -13.49 -7.44
CA ARG A 144 10.87 -13.59 -7.43
C ARG A 144 10.34 -13.06 -6.10
N LEU A 145 9.32 -12.21 -6.16
CA LEU A 145 8.62 -11.74 -4.96
C LEU A 145 7.39 -12.61 -4.74
N ILE A 146 7.45 -13.43 -3.70
CA ILE A 146 6.43 -14.43 -3.38
C ILE A 146 5.58 -13.95 -2.22
N SER A 147 4.30 -14.30 -2.25
CA SER A 147 3.35 -13.99 -1.17
C SER A 147 3.80 -14.57 0.18
N GLY A 148 3.41 -13.92 1.27
CA GLY A 148 3.63 -14.47 2.62
C GLY A 148 2.83 -15.75 2.85
N ALA A 149 3.37 -16.69 3.62
CA ALA A 149 2.69 -17.94 3.95
C ALA A 149 1.39 -17.72 4.75
N ASP A 150 1.39 -16.73 5.65
CA ASP A 150 0.17 -16.26 6.33
C ASP A 150 -0.64 -15.39 5.37
N GLY A 151 -1.67 -15.98 4.76
CA GLY A 151 -2.52 -15.27 3.79
C GLY A 151 -3.25 -14.05 4.35
N ASN A 152 -3.44 -13.94 5.68
CA ASN A 152 -4.04 -12.76 6.31
C ASN A 152 -3.03 -11.62 6.54
N LYS A 153 -1.74 -11.94 6.46
CA LYS A 153 -0.64 -11.02 6.72
C LYS A 153 0.24 -10.78 5.50
N ASP A 154 0.09 -11.52 4.41
CA ASP A 154 0.81 -11.32 3.13
C ASP A 154 0.95 -9.84 2.77
N GLN A 155 2.18 -9.34 2.76
CA GLN A 155 2.52 -7.95 2.47
C GLN A 155 3.12 -7.75 1.08
N SER A 156 3.09 -8.76 0.21
CA SER A 156 3.58 -8.65 -1.19
C SER A 156 2.94 -7.46 -1.92
N TYR A 157 1.67 -7.17 -1.66
CA TYR A 157 0.96 -6.01 -2.22
C TYR A 157 1.67 -4.67 -1.95
N PHE A 158 2.22 -4.47 -0.75
CA PHE A 158 2.93 -3.23 -0.42
C PHE A 158 4.34 -3.14 -1.01
N LEU A 159 4.85 -4.26 -1.53
CA LEU A 159 6.17 -4.38 -2.16
C LEU A 159 6.08 -4.52 -3.68
N CYS A 160 4.91 -4.25 -4.25
CA CYS A 160 4.63 -4.48 -5.67
C CYS A 160 5.37 -3.58 -6.65
N GLN A 161 6.13 -2.60 -6.13
CA GLN A 161 6.93 -1.66 -6.88
C GLN A 161 8.45 -1.86 -6.66
N LEU A 162 8.87 -2.99 -6.09
CA LEU A 162 10.29 -3.29 -5.95
C LEU A 162 10.91 -3.72 -7.28
N THR A 163 12.15 -3.29 -7.51
CA THR A 163 12.95 -3.68 -8.68
C THR A 163 13.76 -4.95 -8.41
N GLN A 164 14.28 -5.58 -9.47
CA GLN A 164 15.21 -6.70 -9.37
C GLN A 164 16.47 -6.34 -8.56
N GLU A 165 17.01 -5.13 -8.75
CA GLU A 165 18.17 -4.66 -7.99
C GLU A 165 17.86 -4.59 -6.49
N GLN A 166 16.73 -3.99 -6.11
CA GLN A 166 16.30 -3.90 -4.71
C GLN A 166 16.06 -5.28 -4.10
N LEU A 167 15.38 -6.18 -4.83
CA LEU A 167 15.15 -7.56 -4.38
C LEU A 167 16.45 -8.35 -4.21
N SER A 168 17.45 -8.13 -5.09
CA SER A 168 18.75 -8.79 -5.00
C SER A 168 19.45 -8.54 -3.66
N LYS A 169 19.24 -7.35 -3.09
CA LYS A 169 19.84 -6.89 -1.83
C LYS A 169 18.92 -7.02 -0.61
N THR A 170 17.75 -7.63 -0.75
CA THR A 170 16.74 -7.68 0.31
C THR A 170 16.53 -9.10 0.86
N LEU A 171 16.32 -9.22 2.17
CA LEU A 171 15.92 -10.43 2.86
C LEU A 171 14.59 -10.23 3.60
N PHE A 172 13.75 -11.28 3.61
CA PHE A 172 12.47 -11.32 4.32
C PHE A 172 12.43 -12.53 5.26
N PRO A 173 13.05 -12.45 6.45
CA PRO A 173 13.32 -13.64 7.27
C PRO A 173 12.06 -14.31 7.82
N ILE A 174 10.94 -13.60 7.88
CA ILE A 174 9.69 -14.08 8.51
C ILE A 174 8.59 -14.45 7.51
N GLY A 175 8.82 -14.30 6.20
CA GLY A 175 7.77 -14.47 5.19
C GLY A 175 7.11 -15.85 5.16
N HIS A 176 7.82 -16.88 5.61
CA HIS A 176 7.38 -18.27 5.67
C HIS A 176 6.63 -18.62 6.98
N LEU A 177 6.48 -17.65 7.89
CA LEU A 177 5.92 -17.87 9.23
C LEU A 177 4.52 -17.29 9.35
N GLU A 178 3.69 -18.00 10.12
CA GLU A 178 2.45 -17.47 10.65
C GLU A 178 2.72 -16.36 11.69
N LYS A 179 1.88 -15.31 11.73
CA LYS A 179 2.02 -14.24 12.73
C LYS A 179 1.98 -14.76 14.18
N SER A 180 1.21 -15.81 14.43
CA SER A 180 1.12 -16.48 15.72
C SER A 180 2.46 -17.09 16.14
N ALA A 181 3.21 -17.68 15.21
CA ALA A 181 4.53 -18.25 15.45
C ALA A 181 5.57 -17.16 15.74
N VAL A 182 5.53 -16.04 14.99
CA VAL A 182 6.38 -14.86 15.27
C VAL A 182 6.15 -14.34 16.69
N ARG A 183 4.89 -14.20 17.12
CA ARG A 183 4.57 -13.78 18.50
C ARG A 183 4.98 -14.82 19.55
N ALA A 184 4.89 -16.12 19.25
CA ALA A 184 5.33 -17.17 20.16
C ALA A 184 6.85 -17.10 20.41
N MET A 185 7.65 -16.98 19.34
CA MET A 185 9.10 -16.80 19.43
C MET A 185 9.47 -15.53 20.23
N ALA A 186 8.75 -14.42 20.00
CA ALA A 186 9.03 -13.19 20.72
C ALA A 186 8.78 -13.30 22.23
N ARG A 187 7.74 -14.05 22.63
CA ARG A 187 7.47 -14.36 24.04
C ARG A 187 8.54 -15.25 24.65
N GLU A 188 8.95 -16.30 23.93
CA GLU A 188 9.99 -17.22 24.38
C GLU A 188 11.34 -16.51 24.62
N LEU A 189 11.68 -15.55 23.75
CA LEU A 189 12.87 -14.71 23.88
C LEU A 189 12.73 -13.61 24.94
N GLY A 190 11.53 -13.39 25.47
CA GLY A 190 11.23 -12.32 26.42
C GLY A 190 11.47 -10.93 25.83
N LEU A 191 11.13 -10.71 24.55
CA LEU A 191 11.28 -9.42 23.89
C LEU A 191 10.20 -8.43 24.37
N VAL A 192 10.58 -7.16 24.59
CA VAL A 192 9.63 -6.09 24.97
C VAL A 192 8.49 -5.93 23.97
N THR A 193 8.77 -6.21 22.68
CA THR A 193 7.81 -6.10 21.59
C THR A 193 6.82 -7.27 21.48
N ALA A 194 6.94 -8.34 22.28
CA ALA A 194 6.18 -9.58 22.10
C ALA A 194 4.65 -9.37 22.11
N GLU A 195 4.16 -8.56 23.04
CA GLU A 195 2.73 -8.25 23.22
C GLU A 195 2.31 -6.94 22.54
N LYS A 196 3.24 -6.24 21.88
CA LYS A 196 2.94 -4.98 21.20
C LYS A 196 1.94 -5.21 20.08
N LYS A 197 0.92 -4.36 20.00
CA LYS A 197 -0.09 -4.42 18.94
C LYS A 197 0.54 -4.01 17.61
N ASP A 198 0.06 -4.60 16.52
CA ASP A 198 0.47 -4.19 15.18
C ASP A 198 -0.01 -2.74 14.94
N SER A 199 0.84 -1.91 14.35
CA SER A 199 0.49 -0.55 13.95
C SER A 199 -0.75 -0.57 13.05
N GLN A 200 -1.73 0.30 13.34
CA GLN A 200 -2.94 0.49 12.54
C GLN A 200 -2.89 1.88 11.90
N GLY A 201 -3.38 2.00 10.67
CA GLY A 201 -3.34 3.27 9.93
C GLY A 201 -2.04 3.48 9.17
N LEU A 202 -1.85 4.69 8.64
CA LEU A 202 -0.66 5.05 7.89
C LEU A 202 0.56 5.09 8.81
N CYS A 203 1.65 4.44 8.39
CA CYS A 203 2.83 4.15 9.23
C CYS A 203 3.39 5.37 9.98
N PHE A 204 3.26 6.58 9.44
CA PHE A 204 3.90 7.80 9.94
C PHE A 204 2.94 8.80 10.60
N ILE A 205 1.63 8.70 10.34
CA ILE A 205 0.62 9.60 10.93
C ILE A 205 0.37 9.22 12.40
N GLY A 206 0.66 7.97 12.77
CA GLY A 206 0.53 7.50 14.14
C GLY A 206 -0.94 7.47 14.58
N LYS A 207 -1.26 8.14 15.69
CA LYS A 207 -2.61 8.15 16.29
C LYS A 207 -3.54 9.24 15.70
N VAL A 208 -3.03 10.11 14.83
CA VAL A 208 -3.83 11.18 14.20
C VAL A 208 -4.72 10.59 13.10
N SER A 209 -5.94 11.10 12.95
CA SER A 209 -6.81 10.66 11.86
C SER A 209 -6.34 11.23 10.52
N LEU A 210 -6.55 10.49 9.43
CA LEU A 210 -6.18 10.98 8.10
C LEU A 210 -6.87 12.31 7.74
N PRO A 211 -8.19 12.51 7.96
CA PRO A 211 -8.82 13.81 7.73
C PRO A 211 -8.18 14.96 8.52
N ASP A 212 -7.81 14.73 9.78
CA ASP A 212 -7.15 15.77 10.60
C ASP A 212 -5.74 16.07 10.09
N PHE A 213 -5.03 15.03 9.62
CA PHE A 213 -3.72 15.19 8.99
C PHE A 213 -3.80 16.02 7.71
N LEU A 214 -4.77 15.72 6.83
CA LEU A 214 -4.93 16.41 5.55
C LEU A 214 -5.32 17.89 5.72
N GLN A 215 -6.02 18.24 6.81
CA GLN A 215 -6.43 19.62 7.10
C GLN A 215 -5.28 20.60 7.33
N GLN A 216 -4.05 20.12 7.52
CA GLN A 216 -2.87 20.97 7.66
C GLN A 216 -2.58 21.78 6.39
N GLN A 217 -2.91 21.23 5.20
CA GLN A 217 -2.70 21.89 3.92
C GLN A 217 -3.98 22.02 3.09
N LEU A 218 -4.95 21.10 3.26
CA LEU A 218 -6.22 21.11 2.54
C LEU A 218 -7.31 21.72 3.41
N GLN A 219 -7.70 22.96 3.11
CA GLN A 219 -8.70 23.68 3.90
C GLN A 219 -10.09 23.04 3.77
N PRO A 220 -10.81 22.81 4.89
CA PRO A 220 -12.19 22.36 4.85
C PRO A 220 -13.08 23.32 4.06
N LYS A 221 -13.87 22.77 3.13
CA LYS A 221 -14.85 23.51 2.32
C LYS A 221 -16.17 22.77 2.34
N ASN A 222 -17.22 23.45 2.79
CA ASN A 222 -18.56 22.86 2.78
C ASN A 222 -19.02 22.55 1.35
N GLY A 223 -19.49 21.32 1.15
CA GLY A 223 -19.98 20.80 -0.12
C GLY A 223 -21.23 19.94 0.06
N ASN A 224 -21.87 19.55 -1.05
CA ASN A 224 -23.12 18.79 -1.05
C ASN A 224 -22.86 17.29 -1.19
N ILE A 225 -23.64 16.48 -0.48
CA ILE A 225 -23.71 15.03 -0.67
C ILE A 225 -24.94 14.72 -1.53
N ILE A 226 -24.73 14.09 -2.68
CA ILE A 226 -25.78 13.77 -3.66
C ILE A 226 -25.98 12.26 -3.74
N GLU A 227 -27.18 11.78 -3.44
CA GLU A 227 -27.55 10.38 -3.60
C GLU A 227 -27.98 10.10 -5.04
N ILE A 228 -27.24 9.22 -5.71
CA ILE A 228 -27.57 8.69 -7.03
C ILE A 228 -28.46 7.46 -6.86
N PRO A 229 -29.67 7.43 -7.46
CA PRO A 229 -30.55 6.29 -7.35
C PRO A 229 -30.10 5.12 -8.24
N GLN A 230 -30.41 3.89 -7.83
CA GLN A 230 -30.15 2.69 -8.63
C GLN A 230 -30.85 2.72 -10.01
N THR A 231 -31.90 3.52 -10.17
CA THR A 231 -32.59 3.71 -11.45
C THR A 231 -31.77 4.45 -12.51
N TYR A 232 -30.69 5.14 -12.11
CA TYR A 232 -29.77 5.83 -13.03
C TYR A 232 -29.11 4.88 -14.03
N TYR A 233 -28.94 3.59 -13.69
CA TYR A 233 -28.19 2.61 -14.48
C TYR A 233 -29.06 1.69 -15.35
N LYS A 234 -30.34 2.03 -15.57
CA LYS A 234 -31.32 1.09 -16.17
C LYS A 234 -31.18 0.84 -17.67
N ASP A 235 -30.29 1.55 -18.38
CA ASP A 235 -30.29 1.57 -19.86
C ASP A 235 -28.93 1.24 -20.54
N SER A 236 -27.98 0.57 -19.89
CA SER A 236 -26.66 0.29 -20.52
C SER A 236 -26.40 -1.21 -20.73
N GLU A 237 -27.02 -1.80 -21.76
CA GLU A 237 -26.63 -3.11 -22.33
C GLU A 237 -25.91 -2.95 -23.68
N GLU A 238 -25.25 -1.81 -23.93
CA GLU A 238 -24.39 -1.68 -25.11
C GLU A 238 -23.08 -2.46 -24.91
N GLU A 239 -22.56 -2.99 -26.02
CA GLU A 239 -21.25 -3.63 -26.07
C GLU A 239 -20.18 -2.54 -25.92
N VAL A 240 -19.84 -2.24 -24.66
CA VAL A 240 -18.88 -1.18 -24.33
C VAL A 240 -17.47 -1.70 -24.56
N ASP A 241 -16.65 -0.96 -25.31
CA ASP A 241 -15.24 -1.31 -25.51
C ASP A 241 -14.43 -1.24 -24.19
N LEU A 242 -13.24 -1.86 -24.18
CA LEU A 242 -12.40 -1.92 -22.97
C LEU A 242 -12.03 -0.53 -22.40
N PRO A 243 -11.65 0.47 -23.23
CA PRO A 243 -11.46 1.84 -22.76
C PRO A 243 -12.68 2.40 -22.03
N ALA A 244 -13.88 2.32 -22.58
CA ALA A 244 -15.06 2.87 -21.92
C ALA A 244 -15.47 2.07 -20.67
N GLN A 245 -15.28 0.74 -20.63
CA GLN A 245 -15.48 -0.06 -19.41
C GLN A 245 -14.52 0.30 -18.27
N SER A 246 -13.35 0.85 -18.59
CA SER A 246 -12.34 1.24 -17.59
C SER A 246 -12.61 2.62 -16.99
N GLN A 247 -13.37 3.46 -17.68
CA GLN A 247 -13.63 4.83 -17.26
C GLN A 247 -14.54 4.87 -16.03
N GLN A 248 -14.31 5.86 -15.19
CA GLN A 248 -15.20 6.17 -14.08
C GLN A 248 -16.40 6.95 -14.60
N ILE A 249 -17.60 6.58 -14.14
CA ILE A 249 -18.82 7.33 -14.43
C ILE A 249 -18.67 8.71 -13.80
N ARG A 250 -18.85 9.76 -14.60
CA ARG A 250 -18.89 11.15 -14.13
C ARG A 250 -20.34 11.54 -13.91
N TYR A 251 -20.71 11.80 -12.65
CA TYR A 251 -22.04 12.27 -12.30
C TYR A 251 -22.12 13.79 -12.38
N GLN A 252 -23.32 14.30 -12.55
CA GLN A 252 -23.67 15.71 -12.47
C GLN A 252 -24.56 15.97 -11.26
N PHE A 253 -24.61 17.22 -10.82
CA PHE A 253 -25.45 17.63 -9.69
C PHE A 253 -26.93 17.22 -9.85
N SER A 254 -27.43 17.26 -11.09
CA SER A 254 -28.82 16.93 -11.44
C SER A 254 -29.15 15.44 -11.45
N ASP A 255 -28.16 14.54 -11.39
CA ASP A 255 -28.36 13.10 -11.53
C ASP A 255 -28.94 12.44 -10.26
N GLY A 256 -28.96 13.18 -9.15
CA GLY A 256 -29.42 12.69 -7.86
C GLY A 256 -30.11 13.74 -7.02
N LYS A 257 -30.31 13.40 -5.74
CA LYS A 257 -30.93 14.28 -4.74
C LYS A 257 -29.93 14.64 -3.66
N ILE A 258 -30.00 15.85 -3.14
CA ILE A 258 -29.18 16.27 -1.99
C ILE A 258 -29.66 15.51 -0.74
N VAL A 259 -28.74 14.88 -0.03
CA VAL A 259 -29.02 14.12 1.21
C VAL A 259 -28.25 14.61 2.42
N GLY A 260 -27.29 15.51 2.22
CA GLY A 260 -26.50 16.08 3.31
C GLY A 260 -25.39 16.98 2.80
N THR A 261 -24.45 17.30 3.69
CA THR A 261 -23.29 18.14 3.41
C THR A 261 -22.03 17.51 3.98
N HIS A 262 -20.87 17.87 3.44
CA HIS A 262 -19.56 17.43 3.91
C HIS A 262 -18.58 18.61 3.99
N GLN A 263 -17.40 18.40 4.59
CA GLN A 263 -16.39 19.43 4.83
C GLN A 263 -15.25 19.46 3.79
N GLY A 264 -15.45 18.87 2.62
CA GLY A 264 -14.45 18.81 1.54
C GLY A 264 -14.48 17.46 0.84
N ALA A 265 -14.54 17.44 -0.50
CA ALA A 265 -14.68 16.19 -1.26
C ALA A 265 -13.41 15.34 -1.21
N HIS A 266 -12.24 16.00 -1.12
CA HIS A 266 -10.91 15.36 -1.01
C HIS A 266 -10.71 14.53 0.28
N PHE A 267 -11.59 14.65 1.27
CA PHE A 267 -11.54 13.82 2.49
C PHE A 267 -12.29 12.49 2.37
N PHE A 268 -12.89 12.21 1.21
CA PHE A 268 -13.67 11.00 0.97
C PHE A 268 -13.00 10.12 -0.06
N THR A 269 -13.08 8.81 0.15
CA THR A 269 -12.59 7.79 -0.79
C THR A 269 -13.76 6.98 -1.33
N ILE A 270 -13.72 6.62 -2.61
CA ILE A 270 -14.72 5.73 -3.23
C ILE A 270 -14.82 4.42 -2.43
N GLY A 271 -16.05 3.98 -2.15
CA GLY A 271 -16.37 2.83 -1.30
C GLY A 271 -16.44 3.15 0.20
N GLN A 272 -16.16 4.38 0.62
CA GLN A 272 -16.27 4.79 2.02
C GLN A 272 -17.72 4.80 2.50
N ARG A 273 -17.99 4.15 3.64
CA ARG A 273 -19.30 4.16 4.32
C ARG A 273 -19.36 5.10 5.52
N LYS A 274 -18.29 5.13 6.32
CA LYS A 274 -18.24 5.88 7.59
C LYS A 274 -17.88 7.35 7.33
N GLY A 275 -18.28 8.23 8.25
CA GLY A 275 -17.91 9.66 8.18
C GLY A 275 -18.81 10.53 7.29
N LEU A 276 -19.84 9.96 6.65
CA LEU A 276 -20.81 10.73 5.84
C LEU A 276 -21.78 11.56 6.71
N ALA A 277 -22.04 11.14 7.95
CA ALA A 277 -23.02 11.77 8.85
C ALA A 277 -24.44 11.95 8.27
N VAL A 278 -24.79 11.19 7.23
CA VAL A 278 -26.12 11.13 6.62
C VAL A 278 -26.87 9.90 7.15
N GLY A 279 -28.14 10.10 7.55
CA GLY A 279 -29.02 9.03 8.04
C GLY A 279 -30.42 9.09 7.40
N GLY A 280 -31.27 8.14 7.75
CA GLY A 280 -32.66 8.10 7.27
C GLY A 280 -32.86 7.38 5.92
N THR A 281 -31.83 6.72 5.39
CA THR A 281 -31.92 5.85 4.21
C THR A 281 -32.23 4.40 4.60
N PRO A 282 -32.97 3.63 3.77
CA PRO A 282 -33.21 2.20 3.98
C PRO A 282 -31.92 1.37 4.12
N ASP A 283 -30.96 1.61 3.23
CA ASP A 283 -29.66 0.96 3.24
C ASP A 283 -28.52 1.95 3.56
N PRO A 284 -27.36 1.47 4.06
CA PRO A 284 -26.20 2.33 4.29
C PRO A 284 -25.72 2.98 2.98
N LEU A 285 -25.33 4.25 3.07
CA LEU A 285 -24.71 4.99 1.97
C LEU A 285 -23.23 4.67 1.85
N PHE A 286 -22.77 4.59 0.60
CA PHE A 286 -21.37 4.43 0.22
C PHE A 286 -21.01 5.54 -0.78
N VAL A 287 -19.82 6.12 -0.64
CA VAL A 287 -19.27 7.05 -1.65
C VAL A 287 -19.05 6.29 -2.95
N ILE A 288 -19.66 6.74 -4.03
CA ILE A 288 -19.52 6.14 -5.36
C ILE A 288 -18.62 6.98 -6.26
N ASP A 289 -18.54 8.29 -6.01
CA ASP A 289 -17.68 9.22 -6.74
C ASP A 289 -17.47 10.50 -5.91
N THR A 290 -16.44 11.27 -6.25
CA THR A 290 -16.10 12.56 -5.67
C THR A 290 -15.71 13.53 -6.76
N ASP A 291 -16.28 14.73 -6.71
CA ASP A 291 -15.89 15.85 -7.56
C ASP A 291 -15.23 16.92 -6.68
N VAL A 292 -13.91 17.07 -6.81
CA VAL A 292 -13.14 18.06 -6.03
C VAL A 292 -13.25 19.48 -6.58
N GLU A 293 -13.58 19.64 -7.87
CA GLU A 293 -13.72 20.95 -8.51
C GLU A 293 -15.02 21.61 -8.06
N GLU A 294 -16.14 20.89 -8.20
CA GLU A 294 -17.46 21.32 -7.75
C GLU A 294 -17.68 21.09 -6.24
N ASN A 295 -16.75 20.39 -5.58
CA ASN A 295 -16.81 20.01 -4.16
C ASN A 295 -18.10 19.25 -3.81
N ILE A 296 -18.33 18.15 -4.53
CA ILE A 296 -19.50 17.27 -4.38
C ILE A 296 -19.03 15.85 -4.03
N VAL A 297 -19.78 15.19 -3.13
CA VAL A 297 -19.64 13.75 -2.86
C VAL A 297 -20.88 13.03 -3.36
N TYR A 298 -20.70 12.09 -4.28
CA TYR A 298 -21.79 11.24 -4.77
C TYR A 298 -21.86 9.97 -3.94
N VAL A 299 -23.07 9.59 -3.53
CA VAL A 299 -23.32 8.40 -2.73
C VAL A 299 -24.39 7.52 -3.35
N GLY A 300 -24.31 6.21 -3.06
CA GLY A 300 -25.28 5.22 -3.47
C GLY A 300 -25.68 4.34 -2.28
N GLN A 301 -26.91 3.85 -2.28
CA GLN A 301 -27.41 2.97 -1.23
C GLN A 301 -26.96 1.51 -1.46
N GLY A 302 -26.37 0.91 -0.43
CA GLY A 302 -25.96 -0.49 -0.42
C GLY A 302 -24.58 -0.77 -1.02
N LYS A 303 -23.92 -1.80 -0.50
CA LYS A 303 -22.55 -2.19 -0.89
C LYS A 303 -22.42 -2.71 -2.34
N ASN A 304 -23.54 -3.04 -2.96
CA ASN A 304 -23.63 -3.59 -4.31
C ASN A 304 -24.23 -2.58 -5.31
N HIS A 305 -24.30 -1.30 -4.94
CA HIS A 305 -24.79 -0.24 -5.83
C HIS A 305 -24.00 -0.24 -7.14
N THR A 306 -24.67 -0.15 -8.30
CA THR A 306 -24.00 -0.27 -9.61
C THR A 306 -22.89 0.76 -9.80
N GLY A 307 -23.06 1.98 -9.28
CA GLY A 307 -22.01 3.02 -9.33
C GLY A 307 -20.71 2.67 -8.61
N LEU A 308 -20.68 1.64 -7.76
CA LEU A 308 -19.45 1.12 -7.15
C LEU A 308 -18.74 0.09 -8.03
N LEU A 309 -19.45 -0.54 -8.96
CA LEU A 309 -19.00 -1.75 -9.63
C LEU A 309 -18.42 -1.42 -11.00
N ARG A 310 -17.18 -1.85 -11.25
CA ARG A 310 -16.53 -1.79 -12.57
C ARG A 310 -15.83 -3.10 -12.90
N LYS A 311 -15.86 -3.51 -14.15
CA LYS A 311 -15.13 -4.70 -14.61
C LYS A 311 -13.71 -4.41 -15.08
N ALA A 312 -13.43 -3.20 -15.56
CA ALA A 312 -12.11 -2.84 -16.03
C ALA A 312 -11.53 -1.64 -15.27
N LEU A 313 -10.21 -1.53 -15.30
CA LEU A 313 -9.47 -0.35 -14.87
C LEU A 313 -8.37 -0.02 -15.87
N LYS A 314 -7.88 1.21 -15.78
CA LYS A 314 -6.79 1.75 -16.58
C LYS A 314 -5.61 2.08 -15.68
N VAL A 315 -4.41 1.80 -16.18
CA VAL A 315 -3.12 2.26 -15.65
C VAL A 315 -2.42 3.00 -16.78
N ASN A 316 -1.82 4.16 -16.51
CA ASN A 316 -1.03 4.83 -17.54
C ASN A 316 0.28 4.08 -17.78
N ILE A 317 0.80 4.09 -19.01
CA ILE A 317 1.98 3.29 -19.37
C ILE A 317 3.20 3.59 -18.48
N GLN A 318 3.40 4.85 -18.11
CA GLN A 318 4.50 5.26 -17.22
C GLN A 318 4.35 4.78 -15.76
N ASP A 319 3.13 4.43 -15.35
CA ASP A 319 2.82 3.98 -13.99
C ASP A 319 2.81 2.45 -13.87
N VAL A 320 3.07 1.73 -14.97
CA VAL A 320 3.21 0.27 -15.01
C VAL A 320 4.60 -0.12 -14.51
N HIS A 321 4.64 -1.01 -13.53
CA HIS A 321 5.86 -1.56 -12.96
C HIS A 321 5.84 -3.09 -13.04
N TRP A 322 6.86 -3.67 -13.66
CA TRP A 322 7.07 -5.11 -13.64
C TRP A 322 8.16 -5.45 -12.63
N VAL A 323 7.86 -6.37 -11.72
CA VAL A 323 8.89 -7.04 -10.92
C VAL A 323 9.60 -8.07 -11.79
N ARG A 324 8.83 -8.77 -12.64
CA ARG A 324 9.30 -9.76 -13.62
C ARG A 324 9.27 -9.16 -15.02
N ASP A 325 10.26 -8.33 -15.34
CA ASP A 325 10.40 -7.70 -16.66
C ASP A 325 10.47 -8.72 -17.81
N ASP A 326 10.99 -9.91 -17.54
CA ASP A 326 11.07 -11.03 -18.49
C ASP A 326 9.71 -11.62 -18.88
N LEU A 327 8.66 -11.32 -18.11
CA LEU A 327 7.28 -11.74 -18.38
C LEU A 327 6.42 -10.61 -18.96
N LYS A 328 7.03 -9.46 -19.27
CA LYS A 328 6.32 -8.35 -19.90
C LYS A 328 5.85 -8.76 -21.29
N ILE A 329 4.55 -8.57 -21.52
CA ILE A 329 3.91 -8.83 -22.81
C ILE A 329 3.81 -7.54 -23.67
N PRO A 330 3.92 -7.65 -25.00
CA PRO A 330 3.84 -6.50 -25.91
C PRO A 330 2.40 -6.01 -26.13
N ASP A 331 2.28 -4.88 -26.83
CA ASP A 331 1.02 -4.33 -27.32
C ASP A 331 0.25 -5.37 -28.15
N GLY A 332 -1.06 -5.49 -27.89
CA GLY A 332 -1.95 -6.40 -28.61
C GLY A 332 -1.98 -7.85 -28.10
N GLU A 333 -1.07 -8.23 -27.19
CA GLU A 333 -1.12 -9.51 -26.49
C GLU A 333 -1.93 -9.42 -25.18
N THR A 334 -2.23 -10.58 -24.59
CA THR A 334 -3.00 -10.66 -23.34
C THR A 334 -2.37 -11.64 -22.37
N LEU A 335 -2.46 -11.33 -21.08
CA LEU A 335 -1.99 -12.22 -20.02
C LEU A 335 -3.09 -12.44 -18.98
N GLU A 336 -3.46 -13.69 -18.76
CA GLU A 336 -4.34 -14.09 -17.66
C GLU A 336 -3.57 -14.09 -16.33
N VAL A 337 -4.13 -13.43 -15.33
CA VAL A 337 -3.52 -13.23 -14.02
C VAL A 337 -4.54 -13.32 -12.90
N MET A 338 -4.03 -13.42 -11.68
CA MET A 338 -4.77 -13.09 -10.49
C MET A 338 -4.41 -11.66 -10.07
N ALA A 339 -5.37 -10.81 -9.76
CA ALA A 339 -5.13 -9.41 -9.40
C ALA A 339 -5.93 -8.96 -8.16
N ARG A 340 -5.41 -7.96 -7.46
CA ARG A 340 -6.10 -7.25 -6.38
C ARG A 340 -5.86 -5.75 -6.50
N ILE A 341 -6.83 -4.95 -6.08
CA ILE A 341 -6.81 -3.47 -6.17
C ILE A 341 -6.69 -2.80 -4.79
N ARG A 342 -6.62 -3.59 -3.72
CA ARG A 342 -6.39 -3.12 -2.36
C ARG A 342 -5.85 -4.24 -1.47
N TYR A 343 -5.16 -3.85 -0.42
CA TYR A 343 -4.65 -4.77 0.58
C TYR A 343 -5.78 -5.59 1.23
N ARG A 344 -5.52 -6.88 1.48
CA ARG A 344 -6.47 -7.89 2.00
C ARG A 344 -7.69 -8.21 1.16
N GLN A 345 -7.83 -7.62 -0.03
CA GLN A 345 -8.79 -8.14 -0.99
C GLN A 345 -8.32 -9.51 -1.48
N PRO A 346 -9.20 -10.54 -1.49
CA PRO A 346 -8.88 -11.81 -2.14
C PRO A 346 -8.52 -11.58 -3.60
N LEU A 347 -7.52 -12.31 -4.09
CA LEU A 347 -7.15 -12.28 -5.49
C LEU A 347 -8.36 -12.61 -6.40
N GLN A 348 -8.49 -11.86 -7.48
CA GLN A 348 -9.56 -11.99 -8.47
C GLN A 348 -8.97 -12.33 -9.83
N LYS A 349 -9.64 -13.18 -10.60
CA LYS A 349 -9.21 -13.45 -11.98
C LYS A 349 -9.35 -12.20 -12.83
N ALA A 350 -8.31 -11.92 -13.60
CA ALA A 350 -8.27 -10.80 -14.52
C ALA A 350 -7.42 -11.12 -15.76
N THR A 351 -7.63 -10.36 -16.82
CA THR A 351 -6.81 -10.39 -18.03
C THR A 351 -6.21 -9.00 -18.24
N ILE A 352 -4.91 -8.97 -18.46
CA ILE A 352 -4.15 -7.77 -18.78
C ILE A 352 -4.17 -7.56 -20.31
N TYR A 353 -4.38 -6.31 -20.73
CA TYR A 353 -4.32 -5.87 -22.11
C TYR A 353 -3.40 -4.64 -22.19
N PRO A 354 -2.10 -4.81 -22.49
CA PRO A 354 -1.22 -3.71 -22.82
C PRO A 354 -1.65 -3.12 -24.17
N ARG A 355 -1.84 -1.81 -24.20
CA ARG A 355 -2.09 -1.05 -25.42
C ARG A 355 -1.10 0.09 -25.56
N VAL A 356 -0.91 0.63 -26.77
CA VAL A 356 -0.05 1.80 -27.01
C VAL A 356 -0.46 3.01 -26.15
N ASP A 357 -1.76 3.19 -25.91
CA ASP A 357 -2.31 4.33 -25.18
C ASP A 357 -2.36 4.12 -23.65
N ALA A 358 -2.60 2.89 -23.20
CA ALA A 358 -2.72 2.57 -21.78
C ALA A 358 -2.59 1.08 -21.49
N PHE A 359 -2.43 0.75 -20.21
CA PHE A 359 -2.45 -0.62 -19.72
C PHE A 359 -3.79 -0.91 -19.04
N TYR A 360 -4.55 -1.84 -19.59
CA TYR A 360 -5.88 -2.18 -19.09
C TYR A 360 -5.87 -3.50 -18.32
N VAL A 361 -6.66 -3.56 -17.25
CA VAL A 361 -6.91 -4.80 -16.51
C VAL A 361 -8.41 -5.03 -16.47
N LEU A 362 -8.85 -6.15 -17.04
CA LEU A 362 -10.25 -6.57 -17.08
C LEU A 362 -10.46 -7.74 -16.12
N PHE A 363 -11.30 -7.55 -15.11
CA PHE A 363 -11.69 -8.59 -14.17
C PHE A 363 -12.85 -9.44 -14.72
N GLU A 364 -12.83 -10.73 -14.43
CA GLU A 364 -13.93 -11.65 -14.79
C GLU A 364 -15.24 -11.25 -14.08
N ALA A 365 -15.13 -10.93 -12.78
CA ALA A 365 -16.22 -10.42 -11.96
C ALA A 365 -16.06 -8.90 -11.70
N PRO A 366 -17.16 -8.12 -11.64
CA PRO A 366 -17.10 -6.71 -11.28
C PRO A 366 -16.44 -6.48 -9.92
N GLN A 367 -15.57 -5.49 -9.86
CA GLN A 367 -14.88 -5.06 -8.65
C GLN A 367 -15.55 -3.82 -8.07
N SER A 368 -15.76 -3.84 -6.75
CA SER A 368 -16.36 -2.72 -6.03
C SER A 368 -15.31 -1.67 -5.68
N ALA A 369 -15.62 -0.39 -5.86
CA ALA A 369 -14.79 0.74 -5.48
C ALA A 369 -13.35 0.62 -6.00
N ILE A 370 -13.21 0.52 -7.33
CA ILE A 370 -11.95 0.79 -8.01
C ILE A 370 -11.65 2.28 -7.82
N THR A 371 -10.52 2.61 -7.21
CA THR A 371 -10.20 3.98 -6.78
C THR A 371 -8.91 4.48 -7.43
N PRO A 372 -8.94 5.61 -8.16
CA PRO A 372 -7.74 6.25 -8.69
C PRO A 372 -6.72 6.59 -7.61
N GLY A 373 -5.43 6.42 -7.92
CA GLY A 373 -4.30 6.61 -6.98
C GLY A 373 -3.96 5.36 -6.15
N GLN A 374 -4.85 4.37 -6.05
CA GLN A 374 -4.51 3.05 -5.50
C GLN A 374 -3.74 2.21 -6.53
N PHE A 375 -3.19 1.08 -6.08
CA PHE A 375 -2.45 0.16 -6.95
C PHE A 375 -3.28 -1.06 -7.30
N VAL A 376 -3.26 -1.44 -8.57
CA VAL A 376 -3.54 -2.81 -8.99
C VAL A 376 -2.23 -3.60 -8.92
N ALA A 377 -2.25 -4.79 -8.31
CA ALA A 377 -1.13 -5.71 -8.28
C ALA A 377 -1.56 -7.05 -8.88
N TRP A 378 -0.76 -7.62 -9.78
CA TRP A 378 -1.05 -8.87 -10.47
C TRP A 378 -0.02 -9.95 -10.19
N TYR A 379 -0.54 -11.17 -10.18
CA TYR A 379 0.10 -12.36 -9.64
C TYR A 379 -0.11 -13.54 -10.58
N GLN A 380 0.83 -14.46 -10.57
CA GLN A 380 0.67 -15.80 -11.10
C GLN A 380 0.98 -16.78 -9.97
N GLU A 381 -0.02 -17.61 -9.63
CA GLU A 381 0.01 -18.42 -8.40
C GLU A 381 0.29 -17.54 -7.17
N GLU A 382 1.41 -17.77 -6.47
CA GLU A 382 1.83 -17.00 -5.29
C GLU A 382 2.82 -15.87 -5.63
N GLU A 383 3.33 -15.81 -6.86
CA GLU A 383 4.32 -14.84 -7.29
C GLU A 383 3.67 -13.54 -7.74
N LEU A 384 4.14 -12.42 -7.20
CA LEU A 384 3.80 -11.09 -7.67
C LEU A 384 4.64 -10.74 -8.91
N LEU A 385 3.98 -10.48 -10.03
CA LEU A 385 4.66 -10.19 -11.30
C LEU A 385 4.84 -8.69 -11.55
N GLY A 386 3.90 -7.87 -11.07
CA GLY A 386 3.94 -6.43 -11.26
C GLY A 386 2.74 -5.69 -10.66
N SER A 387 2.72 -4.39 -10.88
CA SER A 387 1.66 -3.49 -10.42
C SER A 387 1.58 -2.20 -11.23
N GLY A 388 0.55 -1.40 -10.98
CA GLY A 388 0.52 -0.03 -11.44
C GLY A 388 -0.51 0.83 -10.74
N VAL A 389 -0.34 2.15 -10.85
CA VAL A 389 -1.25 3.13 -10.26
C VAL A 389 -2.52 3.22 -11.11
N ILE A 390 -3.66 3.01 -10.48
CA ILE A 390 -4.97 3.13 -11.11
C ILE A 390 -5.20 4.59 -11.48
N ALA A 391 -5.49 4.85 -12.76
CA ALA A 391 -5.69 6.17 -13.33
C ALA A 391 -7.10 6.71 -13.12
#